data_AF-A0A2Z3HWD6-F1
#
_entry.id   AF-A0A2Z3HWD6-F1
#
_cell.length_a   1.000
_cell.length_b   1.000
_cell.length_c   1.000
_cell.angle_alpha   90.00
_cell.angle_beta   90.00
_cell.angle_gamma   90.00
#
_symmetry.space_group_name_H-M   'P 1'
#
loop_
_entity.id
_entity.type
_entity.pdbx_description
1 polymer ?
#
loop_
_entity_poly.entity_id
_entity_poly.type
_entity_poly.pdbx_seq_one_letter_code
_entity_poly.pdbx_strand_id
1 'polypeptide(L)'
;MGRIVQGRGGSEIETIAPTTREGAYQRSLSAYHGLEPLPIHVELSHRMSPCRYVAFGCLDAGIPSVATTILDRLKLNFSRREQALLRHAVVLVRSGRRSFYSSILPADGRFLRFDANCMEAIDSYGRAAIQVVQDHIARSLPVQHHWRAGELLLLDNWRVLHGRASAEGSVGRRISRILIDA
;
A
#
# COMPACT_ATOMS: atom_id res chain seq x y z
N MET A 1 -5.64 -4.50 21.69
CA MET A 1 -5.30 -3.36 20.83
C MET A 1 -3.79 -3.37 20.64
N GLY A 2 -3.32 -3.14 19.42
CA GLY A 2 -1.91 -3.36 19.02
C GLY A 2 -0.92 -2.34 19.57
N ARG A 3 0.37 -2.47 19.19
CA ARG A 3 1.47 -1.57 19.56
C ARG A 3 1.75 -0.59 18.41
N ILE A 4 1.83 0.71 18.71
CA ILE A 4 2.30 1.71 17.74
C ILE A 4 3.76 1.41 17.39
N VAL A 5 4.09 1.51 16.10
CA VAL A 5 5.45 1.27 15.62
C VAL A 5 5.97 2.43 14.79
N GLN A 6 7.29 2.59 14.86
CA GLN A 6 7.97 3.66 14.15
C GLN A 6 7.93 3.46 12.62
N GLY A 7 7.62 4.56 11.93
CA GLY A 7 7.68 4.69 10.48
C GLY A 7 9.08 5.11 10.00
N ARG A 8 9.12 5.99 9.00
CA ARG A 8 10.35 6.61 8.49
C ARG A 8 10.94 7.55 9.53
N GLY A 9 12.27 7.56 9.62
CA GLY A 9 13.00 8.45 10.53
C GLY A 9 12.78 8.17 12.02
N GLY A 10 12.17 7.03 12.38
CA GLY A 10 11.91 6.68 13.79
C GLY A 10 10.68 7.36 14.39
N SER A 11 9.85 8.06 13.61
CA SER A 11 8.65 8.74 14.14
C SER A 11 7.48 7.77 14.33
N GLU A 12 6.73 7.94 15.42
CA GLU A 12 5.47 7.22 15.69
C GLU A 12 4.27 7.83 14.95
N ILE A 13 4.33 9.15 14.69
CA ILE A 13 3.34 9.90 13.93
C ILE A 13 4.05 10.57 12.77
N GLU A 14 3.68 10.23 11.55
CA GLU A 14 4.24 10.82 10.34
C GLU A 14 3.23 11.77 9.69
N THR A 15 3.68 12.89 9.14
CA THR A 15 2.84 13.68 8.23
C THR A 15 3.15 13.27 6.80
N ILE A 16 2.16 12.79 6.07
CA ILE A 16 2.25 12.48 4.64
C ILE A 16 1.54 13.55 3.83
N ALA A 17 2.23 14.04 2.80
CA ALA A 17 1.72 15.01 1.84
C ALA A 17 2.06 14.55 0.41
N PRO A 18 1.26 14.90 -0.60
CA PRO A 18 1.71 14.82 -1.98
C PRO A 18 3.03 15.58 -2.17
N THR A 19 3.94 15.00 -2.93
CA THR A 19 5.26 15.59 -3.21
C THR A 19 5.62 15.26 -4.64
N THR A 20 6.30 16.18 -5.32
CA THR A 20 6.83 15.93 -6.66
C THR A 20 7.89 14.84 -6.62
N ARG A 21 8.24 14.26 -7.78
CA ARG A 21 9.24 13.18 -7.83
C ARG A 21 10.62 13.67 -7.37
N GLU A 22 10.96 14.91 -7.71
CA GLU A 22 12.23 15.58 -7.38
C GLU A 22 12.34 15.90 -5.89
N GLY A 23 11.22 16.28 -5.26
CA GLY A 23 11.16 16.59 -3.83
C GLY A 23 11.00 15.36 -2.93
N ALA A 24 10.75 14.18 -3.51
CA ALA A 24 10.50 12.96 -2.76
C ALA A 24 11.78 12.27 -2.31
N TYR A 25 11.74 11.61 -1.15
CA TYR A 25 12.83 10.74 -0.71
C TYR A 25 13.09 9.64 -1.75
N GLN A 26 14.37 9.42 -2.08
CA GLN A 26 14.78 8.41 -3.06
C GLN A 26 14.19 7.04 -2.73
N ARG A 27 13.62 6.37 -3.74
CA ARG A 27 12.98 5.04 -3.62
C ARG A 27 11.70 5.02 -2.77
N SER A 28 11.15 6.18 -2.41
CA SER A 28 9.77 6.24 -1.89
C SER A 28 8.77 6.09 -3.03
N LEU A 29 7.54 5.67 -2.70
CA LEU A 29 6.44 5.65 -3.67
C LEU A 29 6.25 7.00 -4.38
N SER A 30 6.37 8.12 -3.66
CA SER A 30 6.30 9.46 -4.24
C SER A 30 7.45 9.78 -5.20
N ALA A 31 8.61 9.14 -5.07
CA ALA A 31 9.70 9.31 -6.05
C ALA A 31 9.37 8.65 -7.40
N TYR A 32 8.55 7.59 -7.39
CA TYR A 32 8.10 6.91 -8.61
C TYR A 32 6.86 7.59 -9.22
N HIS A 33 5.90 7.98 -8.38
CA HIS A 33 4.58 8.44 -8.84
C HIS A 33 4.41 9.96 -8.74
N GLY A 34 5.08 10.64 -7.81
CA GLY A 34 4.94 12.08 -7.61
C GLY A 34 3.52 12.49 -7.24
N LEU A 35 2.93 13.35 -8.08
CA LEU A 35 1.56 13.85 -7.93
C LEU A 35 0.51 13.00 -8.68
N GLU A 36 0.94 12.04 -9.50
CA GLU A 36 0.05 11.09 -10.18
C GLU A 36 -0.75 10.24 -9.19
N PRO A 37 -1.78 9.50 -9.64
CA PRO A 37 -2.43 8.50 -8.82
C PRO A 37 -1.40 7.57 -8.18
N LEU A 38 -1.45 7.44 -6.86
CA LEU A 38 -0.59 6.49 -6.17
C LEU A 38 -1.23 5.10 -6.26
N PRO A 39 -0.55 4.10 -6.85
CA PRO A 39 -1.12 2.77 -6.99
C PRO A 39 -1.52 2.16 -5.66
N ILE A 40 -2.57 1.36 -5.72
CA ILE A 40 -3.06 0.60 -4.58
C ILE A 40 -1.98 -0.41 -4.15
N HIS A 41 -1.67 -0.44 -2.86
CA HIS A 41 -0.67 -1.32 -2.26
C HIS A 41 -1.06 -1.68 -0.82
N VAL A 42 -0.31 -2.61 -0.23
CA VAL A 42 -0.36 -2.91 1.20
C VAL A 42 0.79 -2.19 1.89
N GLU A 43 0.47 -1.42 2.94
CA GLU A 43 1.43 -0.59 3.67
C GLU A 43 2.55 -1.47 4.23
N LEU A 44 3.80 -1.02 4.07
CA LEU A 44 4.99 -1.76 4.52
C LEU A 44 5.12 -3.18 3.93
N SER A 45 4.70 -3.40 2.69
CA SER A 45 4.94 -4.66 1.95
C SER A 45 6.42 -5.06 1.85
N HIS A 46 7.36 -4.16 2.13
CA HIS A 46 8.80 -4.41 2.20
C HIS A 46 9.30 -4.93 3.56
N ARG A 47 8.43 -5.13 4.56
CA ARG A 47 8.76 -5.75 5.87
C ARG A 47 8.37 -7.23 5.90
N MET A 48 9.07 -8.04 6.70
CA MET A 48 8.78 -9.48 6.86
C MET A 48 7.31 -9.74 7.24
N SER A 49 6.76 -8.93 8.14
CA SER A 49 5.32 -8.80 8.32
C SER A 49 4.94 -7.33 8.09
N PRO A 50 3.98 -7.04 7.20
CA PRO A 50 3.35 -5.72 7.14
C PRO A 50 2.72 -5.40 8.50
N CYS A 51 2.60 -4.11 8.83
CA CYS A 51 1.85 -3.71 10.01
C CYS A 51 0.40 -4.20 9.89
N ARG A 52 -0.25 -4.43 11.03
CA ARG A 52 -1.63 -4.93 11.06
C ARG A 52 -2.62 -3.84 10.70
N TYR A 53 -2.46 -2.65 11.28
CA TYR A 53 -3.34 -1.51 11.01
C TYR A 53 -2.53 -0.28 10.59
N VAL A 54 -3.22 0.58 9.84
CA VAL A 54 -2.76 1.93 9.50
C VAL A 54 -3.87 2.90 9.90
N ALA A 55 -3.57 3.84 10.76
CA ALA A 55 -4.48 4.94 11.08
C ALA A 55 -4.05 6.19 10.31
N PHE A 56 -4.99 6.75 9.57
CA PHE A 56 -4.85 8.04 8.91
C PHE A 56 -5.71 9.07 9.62
N GLY A 57 -5.19 10.28 9.79
CA GLY A 57 -5.94 11.43 10.30
C GLY A 57 -5.79 12.62 9.35
N CYS A 58 -6.90 13.22 8.97
CA CYS A 58 -6.86 14.34 8.03
C CYS A 58 -6.53 15.65 8.77
N LEU A 59 -5.33 16.17 8.52
CA LEU A 59 -4.93 17.49 9.00
C LEU A 59 -5.44 18.57 8.05
N ASP A 60 -5.38 18.30 6.74
CA ASP A 60 -5.84 19.17 5.66
C ASP A 60 -6.18 18.29 4.44
N ALA A 61 -7.40 18.41 3.92
CA ALA A 61 -7.86 17.63 2.76
C ALA A 61 -7.20 18.11 1.44
N GLY A 62 -6.70 19.35 1.42
CA GLY A 62 -6.21 20.06 0.26
C GLY A 62 -7.32 20.65 -0.61
N ILE A 63 -6.92 21.50 -1.55
CA ILE A 63 -7.83 22.18 -2.49
C ILE A 63 -7.28 22.01 -3.92
N PRO A 64 -8.01 21.31 -4.81
CA PRO A 64 -9.14 20.42 -4.49
C PRO A 64 -8.73 19.25 -3.59
N SER A 65 -9.69 18.65 -2.89
CA SER A 65 -9.44 17.52 -2.00
C SER A 65 -9.02 16.27 -2.78
N VAL A 66 -7.98 15.57 -2.31
CA VAL A 66 -7.51 14.32 -2.93
C VAL A 66 -7.92 13.11 -2.10
N ALA A 67 -8.73 12.25 -2.71
CA ALA A 67 -9.23 11.05 -2.08
C ALA A 67 -8.14 10.00 -1.82
N THR A 68 -8.34 9.21 -0.76
CA THR A 68 -7.64 7.94 -0.54
C THR A 68 -8.43 6.84 -1.25
N THR A 69 -7.77 6.09 -2.13
CA THR A 69 -8.36 4.93 -2.81
C THR A 69 -8.27 3.72 -1.88
N ILE A 70 -9.33 2.93 -1.75
CA ILE A 70 -9.43 1.79 -0.83
C ILE A 70 -9.99 0.57 -1.56
N LEU A 71 -9.32 -0.58 -1.44
CA LEU A 71 -9.76 -1.84 -2.00
C LEU A 71 -9.67 -2.97 -0.98
N ASP A 72 -10.81 -3.58 -0.64
CA ASP A 72 -10.85 -4.81 0.16
C ASP A 72 -10.36 -5.98 -0.69
N ARG A 73 -9.31 -6.68 -0.25
CA ARG A 73 -8.75 -7.83 -0.97
C ARG A 73 -9.76 -8.93 -1.21
N LEU A 74 -10.81 -9.04 -0.38
CA LEU A 74 -11.86 -10.04 -0.57
C LEU A 74 -12.65 -9.78 -1.86
N LYS A 75 -12.71 -8.53 -2.34
CA LYS A 75 -13.35 -8.17 -3.61
C LYS A 75 -12.53 -8.55 -4.84
N LEU A 76 -11.26 -8.92 -4.68
CA LEU A 76 -10.43 -9.42 -5.77
C LEU A 76 -10.85 -10.83 -6.21
N ASN A 77 -11.54 -11.59 -5.36
CA ASN A 77 -12.19 -12.86 -5.72
C ASN A 77 -11.31 -13.86 -6.50
N PHE A 78 -10.04 -14.03 -6.08
CA PHE A 78 -9.14 -14.99 -6.71
C PHE A 78 -9.71 -16.41 -6.73
N SER A 79 -9.67 -17.06 -7.89
CA SER A 79 -10.00 -18.48 -8.05
C SER A 79 -9.07 -19.37 -7.22
N ARG A 80 -9.47 -20.63 -6.97
CA ARG A 80 -8.63 -21.58 -6.24
C ARG A 80 -7.25 -21.78 -6.89
N ARG A 81 -7.19 -21.77 -8.23
CA ARG A 81 -5.93 -21.90 -8.98
C ARG A 81 -5.05 -20.67 -8.81
N GLU A 82 -5.61 -19.47 -8.88
CA GLU A 82 -4.89 -18.23 -8.63
C GLU A 82 -4.39 -18.17 -7.19
N GLN A 83 -5.21 -18.53 -6.19
CA GLN A 83 -4.77 -18.61 -4.80
C GLN A 83 -3.58 -19.56 -4.62
N ALA A 84 -3.59 -20.73 -5.29
CA ALA A 84 -2.45 -21.64 -5.27
C ALA A 84 -1.20 -21.00 -5.88
N LEU A 85 -1.33 -20.34 -7.04
CA LEU A 85 -0.23 -19.60 -7.67
C LEU A 85 0.32 -18.52 -6.72
N LEU A 86 -0.55 -17.70 -6.13
CA LEU A 86 -0.14 -16.62 -5.22
C LEU A 86 0.54 -17.14 -3.94
N ARG A 87 0.25 -18.38 -3.52
CA ARG A 87 0.89 -19.04 -2.36
C ARG A 87 2.25 -19.63 -2.66
N HIS A 88 2.45 -20.13 -3.88
CA HIS A 88 3.65 -20.92 -4.23
C HIS A 88 4.65 -20.18 -5.11
N ALA A 89 4.21 -19.19 -5.89
CA ALA A 89 5.10 -18.37 -6.68
C ALA A 89 6.01 -17.52 -5.79
N VAL A 90 7.31 -17.58 -6.07
CA VAL A 90 8.32 -16.81 -5.33
C VAL A 90 8.52 -15.46 -6.01
N VAL A 91 8.55 -14.42 -5.21
CA VAL A 91 8.89 -13.06 -5.59
C VAL A 91 9.97 -12.53 -4.66
N LEU A 92 10.84 -11.67 -5.18
CA LEU A 92 11.83 -10.94 -4.41
C LEU A 92 11.20 -9.64 -3.92
N VAL A 93 11.16 -9.45 -2.61
CA VAL A 93 10.72 -8.21 -1.97
C VAL A 93 11.95 -7.35 -1.69
N ARG A 94 12.06 -6.22 -2.38
CA ARG A 94 13.18 -5.27 -2.27
C ARG A 94 13.04 -4.41 -1.02
N SER A 95 14.06 -4.47 -0.17
CA SER A 95 14.17 -3.70 1.08
C SER A 95 15.65 -3.37 1.38
N GLY A 96 16.38 -2.92 0.35
CA GLY A 96 17.83 -2.70 0.43
C GLY A 96 18.60 -3.96 0.84
N ARG A 97 19.47 -3.86 1.84
CA ARG A 97 20.24 -5.00 2.38
C ARG A 97 19.38 -6.05 3.09
N ARG A 98 18.10 -5.75 3.37
CA ARG A 98 17.14 -6.64 4.03
C ARG A 98 16.10 -7.20 3.05
N SER A 99 16.42 -7.21 1.75
CA SER A 99 15.55 -7.83 0.74
C SER A 99 15.39 -9.33 1.03
N PHE A 100 14.21 -9.88 0.72
CA PHE A 100 13.88 -11.27 1.05
C PHE A 100 12.95 -11.89 0.01
N TYR A 101 12.98 -13.21 -0.09
CA TYR A 101 12.03 -13.97 -0.91
C TYR A 101 10.73 -14.20 -0.14
N SER A 102 9.60 -14.06 -0.83
CA SER A 102 8.27 -14.27 -0.26
C SER A 102 7.34 -14.81 -1.35
N SER A 103 6.17 -15.28 -0.95
CA SER A 103 4.99 -15.34 -1.81
C SER A 103 4.12 -14.08 -1.62
N ILE A 104 3.18 -13.85 -2.54
CA ILE A 104 2.20 -12.75 -2.46
C ILE A 104 1.16 -13.07 -1.37
N LEU A 105 0.71 -14.33 -1.31
CA LEU A 105 -0.19 -14.84 -0.29
C LEU A 105 0.60 -15.80 0.62
N PRO A 106 0.84 -15.49 1.90
CA PRO A 106 1.49 -16.43 2.82
C PRO A 106 0.64 -17.70 2.99
N ALA A 107 1.27 -18.78 3.48
CA ALA A 107 0.65 -20.09 3.59
C ALA A 107 -0.65 -20.09 4.43
N ASP A 108 -0.68 -19.29 5.50
CA ASP A 108 -1.86 -19.12 6.37
C ASP A 108 -2.90 -18.13 5.79
N GLY A 109 -2.59 -17.48 4.66
CA GLY A 109 -3.47 -16.53 3.99
C GLY A 109 -3.81 -15.29 4.80
N ARG A 110 -3.06 -14.99 5.88
CA ARG A 110 -3.43 -13.97 6.87
C ARG A 110 -3.46 -12.55 6.32
N PHE A 111 -2.63 -12.26 5.32
CA PHE A 111 -2.61 -10.99 4.59
C PHE A 111 -2.35 -11.20 3.11
N LEU A 112 -2.63 -10.19 2.28
CA LEU A 112 -2.06 -10.09 0.94
C LEU A 112 -0.81 -9.21 1.02
N ARG A 113 0.32 -9.62 0.43
CA ARG A 113 1.48 -8.74 0.25
C ARG A 113 1.48 -8.25 -1.18
N PHE A 114 1.27 -6.95 -1.37
CA PHE A 114 1.34 -6.40 -2.72
C PHE A 114 1.79 -4.94 -2.70
N ASP A 115 2.92 -4.68 -3.35
CA ASP A 115 3.38 -3.35 -3.75
C ASP A 115 4.26 -3.52 -4.99
N ALA A 116 3.74 -3.06 -6.14
CA ALA A 116 4.42 -3.21 -7.43
C ALA A 116 5.79 -2.50 -7.47
N ASN A 117 6.07 -1.57 -6.56
CA ASN A 117 7.34 -0.84 -6.53
C ASN A 117 8.44 -1.57 -5.74
N CYS A 118 8.07 -2.52 -4.87
CA CYS A 118 9.04 -3.28 -4.09
C CYS A 118 9.02 -4.79 -4.37
N MET A 119 8.14 -5.27 -5.25
CA MET A 119 8.05 -6.69 -5.60
C MET A 119 8.59 -6.94 -6.99
N GLU A 120 9.49 -7.90 -7.09
CA GLU A 120 10.16 -8.28 -8.33
C GLU A 120 9.97 -9.79 -8.57
N ALA A 121 9.54 -10.14 -9.78
CA ALA A 121 9.44 -11.53 -10.18
C ALA A 121 10.81 -12.10 -10.51
N ILE A 122 11.13 -13.26 -9.95
CA ILE A 122 12.42 -13.94 -10.21
C ILE A 122 12.34 -14.96 -11.34
N ASP A 123 11.12 -15.42 -11.66
CA ASP A 123 10.84 -16.40 -12.69
C ASP A 123 9.46 -16.14 -13.35
N SER A 124 9.02 -17.05 -14.22
CA SER A 124 7.72 -16.95 -14.90
C SER A 124 6.54 -17.09 -13.94
N TYR A 125 6.66 -17.88 -12.87
CA TYR A 125 5.60 -18.05 -11.86
C TYR A 125 5.40 -16.78 -11.03
N GLY A 126 6.49 -16.14 -10.60
CA GLY A 126 6.47 -14.84 -9.94
C GLY A 126 5.86 -13.75 -10.82
N ARG A 127 6.20 -13.75 -12.12
CA ARG A 127 5.59 -12.80 -13.09
C ARG A 127 4.09 -13.03 -13.20
N ALA A 128 3.67 -14.28 -13.37
CA ALA A 128 2.26 -14.64 -13.44
C ALA A 128 1.52 -14.26 -12.15
N ALA A 129 2.12 -14.46 -10.98
CA ALA A 129 1.52 -14.12 -9.70
C ALA A 129 1.30 -12.60 -9.55
N ILE A 130 2.30 -11.79 -9.90
CA ILE A 130 2.17 -10.32 -9.89
C ILE A 130 1.09 -9.87 -10.87
N GLN A 131 1.10 -10.41 -12.09
CA GLN A 131 0.12 -10.08 -13.13
C GLN A 131 -1.31 -10.39 -12.70
N VAL A 132 -1.55 -11.56 -12.08
CA VAL A 132 -2.88 -11.93 -11.55
C VAL A 132 -3.40 -10.87 -10.58
N VAL A 133 -2.57 -10.38 -9.65
CA VAL A 133 -3.02 -9.34 -8.71
C VAL A 133 -3.31 -8.04 -9.44
N GLN A 134 -2.44 -7.63 -10.36
CA GLN A 134 -2.63 -6.41 -11.17
C GLN A 134 -3.92 -6.47 -11.99
N ASP A 135 -4.19 -7.59 -12.64
CA ASP A 135 -5.39 -7.81 -13.46
C ASP A 135 -6.68 -7.71 -12.62
N HIS A 136 -6.68 -8.31 -11.42
CA HIS A 136 -7.82 -8.21 -10.51
C HIS A 136 -7.99 -6.82 -9.94
N ILE A 137 -6.91 -6.10 -9.64
CA ILE A 137 -6.98 -4.68 -9.26
C ILE A 137 -7.57 -3.83 -10.40
N ALA A 138 -7.11 -4.04 -11.64
CA ALA A 138 -7.56 -3.29 -12.81
C ALA A 138 -9.06 -3.50 -13.12
N ARG A 139 -9.60 -4.68 -12.82
CA ARG A 139 -11.03 -5.01 -12.96
C ARG A 139 -11.88 -4.65 -11.74
N SER A 140 -11.24 -4.25 -10.63
CA SER A 140 -11.95 -3.93 -9.39
C SER A 140 -12.59 -2.54 -9.43
N LEU A 141 -13.50 -2.30 -8.49
CA LEU A 141 -14.07 -0.98 -8.22
C LEU A 141 -13.66 -0.53 -6.81
N PRO A 142 -12.50 0.15 -6.67
CA PRO A 142 -12.06 0.70 -5.40
C PRO A 142 -13.02 1.79 -4.90
N VAL A 143 -13.13 1.91 -3.58
CA VAL A 143 -13.86 2.99 -2.92
C VAL A 143 -12.97 4.22 -2.83
N GLN A 144 -13.51 5.38 -3.14
CA GLN A 144 -12.84 6.67 -2.93
C GLN A 144 -13.29 7.27 -1.59
N HIS A 145 -12.35 7.39 -0.66
CA HIS A 145 -12.58 8.09 0.60
C HIS A 145 -12.19 9.55 0.46
N HIS A 146 -13.20 10.43 0.44
CA HIS A 146 -13.02 11.88 0.38
C HIS A 146 -12.91 12.45 1.78
N TRP A 147 -11.77 13.06 2.07
CA TRP A 147 -11.42 13.53 3.40
C TRP A 147 -12.17 14.79 3.82
N ARG A 148 -12.48 14.86 5.11
CA ARG A 148 -12.77 16.11 5.83
C ARG A 148 -11.70 16.35 6.89
N ALA A 149 -11.33 17.60 7.14
CA ALA A 149 -10.38 17.93 8.20
C ALA A 149 -10.88 17.40 9.56
N GLY A 150 -9.99 16.79 10.34
CA GLY A 150 -10.30 16.13 11.61
C GLY A 150 -10.84 14.69 11.49
N GLU A 151 -11.11 14.20 10.29
CA GLU A 151 -11.57 12.82 10.07
C GLU A 151 -10.46 11.80 10.31
N LEU A 152 -10.83 10.63 10.85
CA LEU A 152 -9.94 9.51 11.08
C LEU A 152 -10.39 8.30 10.24
N LEU A 153 -9.43 7.62 9.63
CA LEU A 153 -9.64 6.37 8.91
C LEU A 153 -8.69 5.31 9.46
N LEU A 154 -9.24 4.23 10.01
CA LEU A 154 -8.47 3.06 10.44
C LEU A 154 -8.61 1.94 9.42
N LEU A 155 -7.49 1.52 8.84
CA LEU A 155 -7.43 0.44 7.87
C LEU A 155 -6.85 -0.83 8.51
N ASP A 156 -7.52 -1.97 8.32
CA ASP A 156 -6.91 -3.30 8.49
C ASP A 156 -6.04 -3.58 7.27
N ASN A 157 -4.74 -3.33 7.39
CA ASN A 157 -3.75 -3.38 6.33
C ASN A 157 -3.50 -4.82 5.81
N TRP A 158 -3.96 -5.84 6.53
CA TRP A 158 -3.90 -7.21 6.03
C TRP A 158 -5.08 -7.56 5.12
N ARG A 159 -6.18 -6.81 5.22
CA ARG A 159 -7.39 -6.97 4.42
C ARG A 159 -7.49 -5.93 3.30
N VAL A 160 -7.06 -4.71 3.57
CA VAL A 160 -7.26 -3.56 2.70
C VAL A 160 -5.96 -3.19 2.02
N LEU A 161 -6.04 -2.96 0.71
CA LEU A 161 -5.04 -2.23 -0.02
C LEU A 161 -5.50 -0.78 -0.18
N HIS A 162 -4.58 0.17 -0.17
CA HIS A 162 -4.89 1.59 -0.31
C HIS A 162 -3.94 2.29 -1.29
N GLY A 163 -4.42 3.40 -1.83
CA GLY A 163 -3.67 4.27 -2.72
C GLY A 163 -4.14 5.72 -2.57
N ARG A 164 -3.85 6.55 -3.57
CA ARG A 164 -4.28 7.95 -3.60
C ARG A 164 -4.75 8.28 -5.01
N ALA A 165 -5.81 9.05 -5.13
CA ALA A 165 -6.15 9.68 -6.40
C ALA A 165 -5.03 10.64 -6.87
N SER A 166 -5.13 11.15 -8.10
CA SER A 166 -4.21 12.18 -8.58
C SER A 166 -4.27 13.39 -7.65
N ALA A 167 -3.10 13.88 -7.27
CA ALA A 167 -2.91 15.09 -6.50
C ALA A 167 -2.42 16.25 -7.37
N GLU A 168 -2.42 16.09 -8.70
CA GLU A 168 -2.10 17.18 -9.61
C GLU A 168 -3.05 18.37 -9.40
N GLY A 169 -2.47 19.57 -9.31
CA GLY A 169 -3.21 20.80 -9.02
C GLY A 169 -3.75 20.93 -7.60
N SER A 170 -3.66 19.89 -6.75
CA SER A 170 -4.05 19.98 -5.34
C SER A 170 -2.94 20.62 -4.50
N VAL A 171 -3.33 21.58 -3.66
CA VAL A 171 -2.44 22.24 -2.71
C VAL A 171 -2.88 21.98 -1.27
N GLY A 172 -1.93 21.90 -0.34
CA GLY A 172 -2.18 21.90 1.10
C GLY A 172 -2.48 20.54 1.74
N ARG A 173 -2.80 19.49 0.96
CA ARG A 173 -3.19 18.18 1.50
C ARG A 173 -2.13 17.60 2.46
N ARG A 174 -2.54 17.32 3.70
CA ARG A 174 -1.71 16.72 4.75
C ARG A 174 -2.53 15.72 5.56
N ILE A 175 -2.01 14.51 5.68
CA ILE A 175 -2.60 13.42 6.46
C ILE A 175 -1.57 12.97 7.50
N SER A 176 -1.95 12.79 8.75
CA SER A 176 -1.13 12.10 9.75
C SER A 176 -1.25 10.59 9.56
N ARG A 177 -0.16 9.84 9.69
CA ARG A 177 -0.11 8.38 9.59
C ARG A 177 0.48 7.78 10.86
N ILE A 178 -0.19 6.76 11.39
CA ILE A 178 0.28 5.93 12.50
C ILE A 178 0.22 4.46 12.07
N LEU A 179 1.28 3.71 12.38
CA LEU A 179 1.42 2.29 12.06
C LEU A 179 1.23 1.47 13.34
N ILE A 180 0.46 0.38 13.27
CA ILE A 180 0.11 -0.43 14.43
C ILE A 180 0.35 -1.91 14.11
N ASP A 181 1.18 -2.57 14.91
CA ASP A 181 1.36 -4.03 14.88
C ASP A 181 0.40 -4.69 15.87
N ALA A 182 -0.14 -5.88 15.55
CA ALA A 182 -0.97 -6.67 16.45
C ALA A 182 -0.78 -8.17 16.20
#